data_AF-A0A3B9YDA7-F1
#
_entry.id   AF-A0A3B9YDA7-F1
#
_cell.length_a   1.000
_cell.length_b   1.000
_cell.length_c   1.000
_cell.angle_alpha   90.00
_cell.angle_beta   90.00
_cell.angle_gamma   90.00
#
_symmetry.space_group_name_H-M   'P 1'
#
loop_
_entity.id
_entity.type
_entity.pdbx_description
1 polymer ?
#
loop_
_entity_poly.entity_id
_entity_poly.type
_entity_poly.pdbx_seq_one_letter_code
_entity_poly.pdbx_strand_id
1 'polypeptide(L)' 'MKVVVAGGTGFIGRALCARLAAAGHEARALVRSHAASLSLPP' A
#
# COMPACT_ATOMS: atom_id res chain seq x y z
N MET A 1 9.62 4.35 -8.79
CA MET A 1 8.95 3.43 -9.74
C MET A 1 7.46 3.33 -9.42
N LYS A 2 6.63 2.80 -10.32
CA LYS A 2 5.20 2.52 -10.06
C LYS A 2 5.01 1.05 -9.69
N VAL A 3 4.43 0.78 -8.53
CA VAL A 3 4.29 -0.59 -7.97
C VAL A 3 2.85 -0.83 -7.53
N VAL A 4 2.27 -1.95 -7.95
CA VAL A 4 0.96 -2.41 -7.46
C VAL A 4 1.16 -3.46 -6.38
N VAL A 5 0.52 -3.29 -5.22
CA VAL A 5 0.57 -4.24 -4.11
C VAL A 5 -0.81 -4.88 -3.92
N ALA A 6 -0.93 -6.16 -4.29
CA ALA A 6 -2.08 -6.96 -3.95
C ALA A 6 -2.08 -7.26 -2.44
N GLY A 7 -3.19 -7.00 -1.75
CA GLY A 7 -3.24 -7.16 -0.29
C GLY A 7 -2.48 -6.09 0.48
N GLY A 8 -2.34 -4.88 -0.08
CA GLY A 8 -1.62 -3.77 0.55
C GLY A 8 -2.14 -3.33 1.93
N THR A 9 -3.36 -3.71 2.30
CA THR A 9 -3.95 -3.44 3.63
C THR A 9 -3.67 -4.54 4.65
N GLY A 10 -3.02 -5.63 4.26
CA GLY A 10 -2.66 -6.74 5.14
C GLY A 10 -1.41 -6.45 5.98
N PHE A 11 -1.05 -7.40 6.84
CA PHE A 11 0.08 -7.27 7.77
C PHE A 11 1.40 -6.87 7.08
N ILE A 12 1.80 -7.62 6.04
CA ILE A 12 3.01 -7.33 5.28
C ILE A 12 2.78 -6.17 4.31
N GLY A 13 1.64 -6.18 3.61
CA GLY A 13 1.33 -5.21 2.56
C GLY A 13 1.41 -3.77 3.04
N ARG A 14 0.91 -3.48 4.24
CA ARG A 14 0.90 -2.12 4.80
C ARG A 14 2.32 -1.62 5.07
N ALA A 15 3.14 -2.45 5.71
CA ALA A 15 4.54 -2.12 5.97
C ALA A 15 5.34 -1.97 4.67
N LEU A 16 5.07 -2.81 3.67
CA LEU A 16 5.68 -2.72 2.35
C LEU A 16 5.30 -1.41 1.65
N CYS A 17 4.02 -1.04 1.62
CA CYS A 17 3.56 0.22 1.03
C CYS A 17 4.26 1.43 1.67
N ALA A 18 4.38 1.46 3.01
CA ALA A 18 5.08 2.53 3.71
C ALA A 18 6.57 2.62 3.33
N ARG A 19 7.26 1.47 3.22
CA ARG A 19 8.68 1.44 2.82
C ARG A 19 8.89 1.83 1.36
N LEU A 20 8.00 1.42 0.46
CA LEU A 20 8.04 1.82 -0.95
C LEU A 20 7.86 3.34 -1.08
N ALA A 21 6.89 3.91 -0.37
CA ALA A 21 6.67 5.36 -0.35
C ALA A 21 7.89 6.12 0.19
N ALA A 22 8.46 5.66 1.32
CA ALA A 22 9.67 6.26 1.91
C ALA A 22 10.90 6.17 0.98
N ALA A 23 10.96 5.16 0.11
CA ALA A 23 11.99 5.00 -0.91
C ALA A 23 11.73 5.83 -2.20
N GLY A 24 10.71 6.70 -2.21
CA GLY A 24 10.35 7.51 -3.38
C GLY A 24 9.68 6.72 -4.51
N HIS A 25 9.02 5.60 -4.19
CA HIS A 25 8.22 4.85 -5.15
C HIS A 25 6.74 5.21 -5.04
N GLU A 26 6.05 5.26 -6.18
CA GLU A 26 4.60 5.39 -6.26
C GLU A 26 3.97 4.01 -6.05
N ALA A 27 3.55 3.72 -4.82
CA ALA A 27 2.88 2.47 -4.47
C ALA A 27 1.36 2.63 -4.55
N ARG A 28 0.69 1.71 -5.23
CA ARG A 28 -0.78 1.62 -5.29
C ARG A 28 -1.23 0.28 -4.75
N ALA A 29 -2.03 0.29 -3.68
CA ALA A 29 -2.58 -0.93 -3.12
C ALA A 29 -3.87 -1.32 -3.83
N LEU A 30 -3.99 -2.59 -4.23
CA LEU A 30 -5.27 -3.15 -4.63
C LEU A 30 -6.05 -3.55 -3.38
N VAL A 31 -7.18 -2.88 -3.16
CA VAL A 31 -8.03 -3.06 -1.99
C VAL A 31 -9.40 -3.61 -2.38
N ARG A 32 -10.00 -4.41 -1.50
CA ARG A 32 -11.34 -5.00 -1.74
C ARG A 32 -12.47 -4.00 -1.51
N SER A 33 -12.25 -3.00 -0.65
CA SER A 33 -13.23 -1.97 -0.31
C SER A 33 -12.52 -0.68 0.09
N HIS A 34 -13.24 0.44 -0.02
CA HIS A 34 -12.73 1.75 0.40
C HIS A 34 -12.45 1.80 1.91
N ALA A 35 -13.25 1.13 2.74
CA ALA A 35 -12.99 1.09 4.18
C ALA A 35 -11.60 0.49 4.51
N ALA A 36 -11.14 -0.49 3.72
CA ALA A 36 -9.84 -1.11 3.94
C ALA A 36 -8.66 -0.17 3.62
N SER A 37 -8.82 0.77 2.68
CA SER A 37 -7.73 1.68 2.28
C SER A 37 -7.36 2.68 3.37
N LEU A 38 -8.23 2.92 4.35
CA LEU A 38 -7.96 3.81 5.50
C LEU A 38 -6.77 3.35 6.35
N SER A 39 -6.34 2.10 6.22
CA SER A 39 -5.17 1.56 6.92
C SER A 39 -3.83 1.86 6.22
N LEU A 40 -3.87 2.38 5.00
CA LEU A 40 -2.68 2.68 4.20
C LEU A 40 -2.09 4.05 4.58
N PRO A 41 -0.76 4.21 4.42
CA PRO A 41 -0.15 5.54 4.49
C PRO A 41 -0.73 6.47 3.40
N PRO A 42 -0.74 7.79 3.65
CA PRO A 42 -1.21 8.79 2.68
C PRO A 42 -0.38 8.79 1.39
#